data_AF-A0A4Q3C162-F1
#
_entry.id   AF-A0A4Q3C162-F1
#
_cell.length_a   1.000
_cell.length_b   1.000
_cell.length_c   1.000
_cell.angle_alpha   90.00
_cell.angle_beta   90.00
_cell.angle_gamma   90.00
#
_symmetry.space_group_name_H-M   'P 1'
#
loop_
_entity.id
_entity.type
_entity.pdbx_description
1 polymer ?
#
loop_
_entity_poly.entity_id
_entity_poly.type
_entity_poly.pdbx_seq_one_letter_code
_entity_poly.pdbx_strand_id
1 'polypeptide(L)' 'MSDDVARGRWMTIQASRFAGFALVVLGILLVRDVVDIAGETNHLIGYVFIAVGLLDGLIVPQVLARKWRTPPA' A
#
# COMPACT_ATOMS: atom_id res chain seq x y z
N MET A 1 -20.04 19.08 -6.72
CA MET A 1 -19.17 19.65 -5.67
C MET A 1 -18.97 18.73 -4.47
N SER A 2 -20.02 18.23 -3.77
CA SER A 2 -19.84 17.24 -2.68
C SER A 2 -19.44 15.84 -3.19
N ASP A 3 -20.02 15.42 -4.31
CA ASP A 3 -19.76 14.13 -4.95
C ASP A 3 -18.29 13.98 -5.42
N ASP A 4 -17.71 15.06 -5.93
CA ASP A 4 -16.33 15.09 -6.41
C ASP A 4 -15.33 14.83 -5.27
N VAL A 5 -15.62 15.38 -4.08
CA VAL A 5 -14.79 15.18 -2.88
C VAL A 5 -14.93 13.76 -2.34
N ALA A 6 -16.14 13.20 -2.32
CA ALA A 6 -16.38 11.83 -1.89
C ALA A 6 -15.67 10.82 -2.82
N ARG A 7 -15.76 11.03 -4.14
CA ARG A 7 -15.08 10.23 -5.15
C ARG A 7 -13.56 10.33 -5.02
N GLY A 8 -13.02 11.53 -4.83
CA GLY A 8 -11.58 11.73 -4.62
C GLY A 8 -11.05 10.95 -3.41
N ARG A 9 -11.73 11.03 -2.27
CA ARG A 9 -11.38 10.27 -1.06
C ARG A 9 -11.40 8.76 -1.28
N TRP A 10 -12.46 8.27 -1.93
CA TRP A 10 -12.56 6.85 -2.25
C TRP A 10 -11.40 6.40 -3.17
N MET A 11 -11.10 7.18 -4.22
CA MET A 11 -9.98 6.89 -5.13
C MET A 11 -8.64 6.86 -4.39
N THR A 12 -8.38 7.80 -3.47
CA THR A 12 -7.15 7.80 -2.67
C THR A 12 -7.03 6.55 -1.79
N ILE A 13 -8.12 6.14 -1.13
CA ILE A 13 -8.11 4.91 -0.31
C ILE A 13 -7.81 3.69 -1.17
N GLN A 14 -8.45 3.56 -2.32
CA GLN A 14 -8.20 2.42 -3.21
C GLN A 14 -6.79 2.45 -3.81
N ALA A 15 -6.30 3.61 -4.23
CA ALA A 15 -4.94 3.77 -4.72
C ALA A 15 -3.90 3.34 -3.66
N SER A 16 -4.10 3.72 -2.39
CA SER A 16 -3.18 3.29 -1.31
C SER A 16 -3.16 1.78 -1.09
N ARG A 17 -4.33 1.11 -1.21
CA ARG A 17 -4.41 -0.36 -1.16
C ARG A 17 -3.67 -1.01 -2.31
N PHE A 18 -3.89 -0.52 -3.54
CA PHE A 18 -3.22 -1.03 -4.73
C PHE A 18 -1.71 -0.81 -4.67
N ALA A 19 -1.25 0.36 -4.21
CA ALA A 19 0.17 0.64 -4.03
C ALA A 19 0.81 -0.32 -3.00
N GLY A 20 0.16 -0.54 -1.86
CA GLY A 20 0.63 -1.50 -0.87
C GLY A 20 0.70 -2.93 -1.41
N PHE A 21 -0.34 -3.37 -2.13
CA PHE A 21 -0.34 -4.68 -2.78
C PHE A 21 0.78 -4.82 -3.84
N ALA A 22 1.00 -3.78 -4.65
CA ALA A 22 2.07 -3.76 -5.63
C ALA A 22 3.45 -3.88 -4.97
N LEU A 23 3.68 -3.21 -3.84
CA LEU A 23 4.91 -3.34 -3.04
C LEU A 23 5.09 -4.76 -2.50
N VAL A 24 4.02 -5.42 -2.03
CA VAL A 24 4.09 -6.82 -1.58
C VAL A 24 4.46 -7.74 -2.72
N VAL A 25 3.82 -7.61 -3.88
CA VAL A 25 4.15 -8.42 -5.06
C VAL A 25 5.59 -8.21 -5.48
N LEU A 26 6.05 -6.95 -5.52
CA LEU A 26 7.43 -6.63 -5.88
C LEU A 26 8.42 -7.22 -4.87
N GLY A 27 8.13 -7.14 -3.57
CA GLY A 27 8.95 -7.76 -2.54
C GLY A 27 8.99 -9.29 -2.63
N ILE A 28 7.89 -9.95 -3.01
CA ILE A 28 7.90 -11.40 -3.29
C ILE A 28 8.79 -11.74 -4.48
N LEU A 29 8.75 -10.93 -5.55
CA LEU A 29 9.61 -11.12 -6.73
C LEU A 29 11.10 -10.97 -6.36
N LEU A 30 11.43 -10.02 -5.48
CA LEU A 30 12.79 -9.85 -4.94
C LEU A 30 13.22 -11.05 -4.07
N VAL A 31 12.38 -11.51 -3.13
CA VAL A 31 12.69 -12.69 -2.30
C VAL A 31 12.90 -13.97 -3.12
N ARG A 32 12.26 -14.06 -4.28
CA ARG A 32 12.39 -15.20 -5.20
C ARG A 32 13.49 -15.03 -6.24
N ASP A 33 14.25 -13.93 -6.18
CA ASP A 33 15.29 -13.57 -7.16
C ASP A 33 14.78 -13.57 -8.61
N VAL A 34 13.48 -13.34 -8.80
CA VAL A 34 12.89 -13.08 -10.13
C VAL A 34 13.34 -11.70 -10.63
N VAL A 35 13.55 -10.77 -9.69
CA VAL A 35 14.09 -9.44 -9.92
C VAL A 35 15.37 -9.29 -9.09
N ASP A 36 16.50 -9.26 -9.80
CA ASP A 36 17.88 -8.97 -9.38
C ASP A 36 18.22 -7.48 -9.19
N ILE A 37 18.16 -6.85 -8.01
CA ILE A 37 18.62 -5.44 -7.87
C ILE A 37 19.72 -5.20 -6.82
N ALA A 38 20.05 -6.17 -5.98
CA ALA A 38 20.92 -5.96 -4.83
C ALA A 38 21.79 -7.16 -4.43
N GLY A 39 21.95 -8.14 -5.34
CA GLY A 39 22.80 -9.31 -5.19
C GLY A 39 22.47 -10.10 -3.92
N GLU A 40 23.48 -10.31 -3.07
CA GLU A 40 23.32 -11.07 -1.82
C GLU A 40 22.25 -10.51 -0.87
N THR A 41 21.96 -9.21 -0.93
CA THR A 41 20.99 -8.58 -0.03
C THR A 41 19.57 -8.49 -0.61
N ASN A 42 19.35 -9.03 -1.81
CA ASN A 42 18.09 -8.91 -2.53
C ASN A 42 16.89 -9.46 -1.73
N HIS A 43 17.06 -10.60 -1.04
CA HIS A 43 16.04 -11.17 -0.18
C HIS A 43 15.66 -10.23 0.99
N LEU A 44 16.63 -9.51 1.57
CA LEU A 44 16.39 -8.64 2.71
C LEU A 44 15.57 -7.43 2.27
N ILE A 45 15.94 -6.84 1.14
CA ILE A 45 15.17 -5.76 0.51
C ILE A 45 13.76 -6.27 0.18
N GLY A 46 13.64 -7.47 -0.38
CA GLY A 46 12.33 -8.08 -0.66
C GLY A 46 11.44 -8.20 0.58
N TYR A 47 11.97 -8.67 1.71
CA TYR A 47 11.22 -8.72 2.97
C TYR A 47 10.82 -7.33 3.48
N VAL A 48 11.68 -6.32 3.34
CA VAL A 48 11.34 -4.93 3.69
C VAL A 48 10.20 -4.42 2.82
N PHE A 49 10.23 -4.67 1.51
CA PHE A 49 9.15 -4.30 0.59
C PHE A 49 7.83 -4.98 0.95
N ILE A 50 7.85 -6.26 1.31
CA ILE A 50 6.66 -6.97 1.77
C ILE A 50 6.11 -6.33 3.05
N ALA A 51 6.97 -6.09 4.04
CA ALA A 51 6.56 -5.51 5.32
C ALA A 51 5.95 -4.10 5.13
N VAL A 52 6.62 -3.24 4.36
CA VAL A 52 6.13 -1.88 4.06
C VAL A 52 4.84 -1.95 3.24
N GLY A 53 4.77 -2.80 2.21
CA GLY A 53 3.57 -2.96 1.40
C GLY A 53 2.35 -3.45 2.17
N LEU A 54 2.55 -4.35 3.14
CA LEU A 54 1.48 -4.78 4.05
C LEU A 54 1.03 -3.66 4.98
N LEU A 55 1.98 -2.92 5.57
CA LEU A 55 1.68 -1.79 6.43
C LEU A 55 0.92 -0.70 5.67
N ASP A 56 1.39 -0.28 4.50
CA ASP A 56 0.74 0.74 3.69
C ASP A 56 -0.59 0.26 3.13
N GLY A 57 -0.65 -0.97 2.61
CA GLY A 57 -1.87 -1.53 2.01
C GLY A 57 -3.00 -1.77 3.00
N LEU A 58 -2.70 -1.94 4.29
CA LEU A 58 -3.69 -2.27 5.32
C LEU A 58 -3.93 -1.13 6.30
N ILE A 59 -2.90 -0.43 6.77
CA ILE A 59 -3.00 0.57 7.84
C ILE A 59 -3.35 1.95 7.28
N VAL A 60 -2.64 2.43 6.25
CA VAL A 60 -2.88 3.75 5.65
C VAL A 60 -4.33 3.94 5.19
N PRO A 61 -4.98 3.02 4.44
CA PRO A 61 -6.37 3.19 4.03
C PRO A 61 -7.34 3.20 5.22
N GLN A 62 -7.05 2.47 6.29
CA GLN A 62 -7.87 2.49 7.52
C GLN A 62 -7.76 3.84 8.22
N VAL A 63 -6.55 4.41 8.32
CA VAL A 63 -6.32 5.74 8.90
C VAL A 63 -7.02 6.81 8.06
N LEU A 64 -6.90 6.76 6.73
CA LEU A 64 -7.60 7.68 5.83
C LEU A 64 -9.13 7.56 5.94
N ALA A 65 -9.66 6.34 5.98
CA ALA A 65 -11.09 6.10 6.16
C ALA A 65 -11.60 6.63 7.50
N ARG A 66 -10.84 6.45 8.58
CA ARG A 66 -11.17 7.02 9.90
C ARG A 66 -11.13 8.54 9.91
N LYS A 67 -10.10 9.13 9.28
CA LYS A 67 -9.93 10.59 9.18
C LYS A 67 -11.05 11.27 8.39
N TRP A 68 -11.60 10.60 7.39
CA TRP A 68 -12.68 11.13 6.55
C TRP A 68 -14.07 10.63 6.93
N ARG A 69 -14.20 9.89 8.03
CA ARG A 69 -15.50 9.49 8.55
C ARG A 69 -16.23 10.75 9.02
N THR A 70 -17.38 11.02 8.44
CA THR A 70 -18.28 12.06 8.94
C THR A 70 -18.68 11.69 10.38
N PRO A 71 -18.63 12.62 11.36
CA PRO A 71 -19.06 12.33 12.72
C PRO A 71 -20.51 11.83 12.73
N PRO A 72 -20.87 10.83 13.56
CA PRO A 72 -22.26 10.46 13.75
C PRO A 72 -23.02 11.66 14.35
N ALA A 73 -24.23 11.91 13.82
CA ALA A 73 -25.15 12.94 14.30
C ALA A 73 -25.74 12.59 15.67
#